data_AF-A0A925UJ24-F1
#
_entry.id   AF-A0A925UJ24-F1
#
_cell.length_a   1.000
_cell.length_b   1.000
_cell.length_c   1.000
_cell.angle_alpha   90.00
_cell.angle_beta   90.00
_cell.angle_gamma   90.00
#
_symmetry.space_group_name_H-M   'P 1'
#
loop_
_entity.id
_entity.type
_entity.pdbx_description
1 polymer ?
#
loop_
_entity_poly.entity_id
_entity_poly.type
_entity_poly.pdbx_seq_one_letter_code
_entity_poly.pdbx_strand_id
1 'polypeptide(L)'
;MTTPAALTNHQIRLKARPSGLPTRDGWEFTTEQVAEPAEGGVLVKTLAISLDPAMRGWMNDGKSYIAPVAIGEVMRAGGIG
;
A
#
# COMPACT_ATOMS: atom_id res chain seq x y z
N MET A 1 -8.34 25.46 -6.35
CA MET A 1 -8.16 24.38 -5.35
C MET A 1 -8.64 23.10 -6.00
N THR A 2 -7.82 22.05 -6.04
CA THR A 2 -8.21 20.77 -6.64
C THR A 2 -9.03 19.98 -5.62
N THR A 3 -10.23 19.54 -5.98
CA THR A 3 -11.05 18.67 -5.12
C THR A 3 -10.46 17.26 -5.09
N PRO A 4 -10.08 16.72 -3.92
CA PRO A 4 -9.55 15.36 -3.78
C PRO A 4 -10.37 14.28 -4.49
N ALA A 5 -11.70 14.31 -4.37
CA ALA A 5 -12.58 13.33 -5.00
C ALA A 5 -12.55 13.30 -6.55
N ALA A 6 -11.85 14.23 -7.22
CA ALA A 6 -11.60 14.20 -8.66
C ALA A 6 -10.25 13.57 -9.04
N LEU A 7 -9.43 13.19 -8.05
CA LEU A 7 -8.12 12.58 -8.22
C LEU A 7 -8.20 11.06 -8.04
N THR A 8 -7.42 10.34 -8.84
CA THR A 8 -7.30 8.88 -8.74
C THR A 8 -6.09 8.50 -7.88
N ASN A 9 -6.33 7.70 -6.84
CA ASN A 9 -5.30 7.05 -6.05
C ASN A 9 -4.96 5.69 -6.66
N HIS A 10 -3.72 5.53 -7.13
CA HIS A 10 -3.22 4.26 -7.66
C HIS A 10 -2.65 3.41 -6.54
N GLN A 11 -3.02 2.13 -6.50
CA GLN A 11 -2.69 1.24 -5.40
C GLN A 11 -2.09 -0.07 -5.91
N ILE A 12 -1.14 -0.59 -5.15
CA ILE A 12 -0.62 -1.95 -5.30
C ILE A 12 -1.11 -2.75 -4.11
N ARG A 13 -1.96 -3.75 -4.37
CA ARG A 13 -2.56 -4.60 -3.34
C ARG A 13 -1.94 -5.98 -3.34
N LEU A 14 -1.81 -6.55 -2.14
CA LEU A 14 -1.31 -7.91 -1.98
C LEU A 14 -2.43 -8.90 -2.32
N LYS A 15 -2.31 -9.60 -3.45
CA LYS A 15 -3.34 -10.53 -3.95
C LYS A 15 -3.14 -11.94 -3.40
N ALA A 16 -1.90 -12.37 -3.20
CA ALA A 16 -1.59 -13.71 -2.69
C ALA A 16 -0.30 -13.71 -1.87
N ARG A 17 -0.21 -14.66 -0.92
CA ARG A 17 1.02 -14.87 -0.13
C ARG A 17 2.11 -15.45 -1.02
N PRO A 18 3.32 -14.85 -1.09
CA PRO A 18 4.39 -15.40 -1.91
C PRO A 18 4.96 -16.68 -1.30
N SER A 19 5.03 -17.74 -2.09
CA SER A 19 5.88 -18.90 -1.81
C SER A 19 7.26 -18.67 -2.45
N GLY A 20 8.30 -18.54 -1.63
CA GLY A 20 9.62 -18.10 -2.09
C GLY A 20 9.68 -16.60 -2.41
N LEU A 21 10.15 -16.26 -3.61
CA LEU A 21 10.24 -14.87 -4.08
C LEU A 21 8.86 -14.35 -4.55
N PRO A 22 8.54 -13.07 -4.31
CA PRO A 22 7.33 -12.47 -4.89
C PRO A 22 7.38 -12.50 -6.42
N THR A 23 6.27 -12.91 -7.03
CA THR A 23 6.05 -12.84 -8.48
C THR A 23 4.98 -11.81 -8.81
N ARG A 24 4.82 -11.48 -10.09
CA ARG A 24 3.80 -10.53 -10.56
C ARG A 24 2.38 -10.96 -10.17
N ASP A 25 2.10 -12.25 -10.15
CA ASP A 25 0.77 -12.81 -9.87
C ASP A 25 0.33 -12.61 -8.41
N GLY A 26 1.27 -12.33 -7.51
CA GLY A 26 1.00 -12.01 -6.11
C GLY A 26 0.42 -10.60 -5.88
N TRP A 27 0.30 -9.79 -6.94
CA TRP A 27 -0.11 -8.39 -6.85
C TRP A 27 -1.36 -8.09 -7.66
N GLU A 28 -2.11 -7.11 -7.19
CA GLU A 28 -3.22 -6.51 -7.91
C GLU A 28 -3.02 -5.00 -8.00
N PHE A 29 -3.20 -4.44 -9.20
CA PHE A 29 -3.05 -3.02 -9.48
C PHE A 29 -4.45 -2.41 -9.53
N THR A 30 -4.81 -1.63 -8.52
CA THR A 30 -6.14 -1.05 -8.40
C THR A 30 -6.09 0.46 -8.40
N THR A 31 -7.26 1.07 -8.55
CA THR A 31 -7.45 2.51 -8.40
C THR A 31 -8.67 2.78 -7.53
N GLU A 32 -8.62 3.84 -6.74
CA GLU A 32 -9.76 4.39 -6.02
C GLU A 32 -9.79 5.92 -6.16
N GLN A 33 -10.90 6.56 -5.80
CA GLN A 33 -10.92 8.02 -5.69
C GLN A 33 -10.15 8.44 -4.43
N VAL A 34 -9.38 9.51 -4.52
CA VAL A 34 -8.70 10.09 -3.36
C VAL A 34 -9.76 10.61 -2.38
N ALA A 35 -9.73 10.09 -1.15
CA ALA A 35 -10.63 10.51 -0.10
C ALA A 35 -10.19 11.86 0.50
N GLU A 36 -11.17 12.60 1.04
CA GLU A 36 -10.88 13.76 1.89
C GLU A 36 -10.17 13.30 3.17
N PRO A 37 -9.16 14.04 3.65
CA PRO A 37 -8.58 13.75 4.95
C PRO A 37 -9.63 13.95 6.05
N ALA A 38 -9.59 13.11 7.07
CA ALA A 38 -10.37 13.32 8.28
C ALA A 38 -9.96 14.61 9.00
N GLU A 39 -10.75 15.07 9.98
CA GLU A 39 -10.41 16.25 10.79
C GLU A 39 -9.03 16.09 11.44
N GLY A 40 -8.16 17.10 11.28
CA GLY A 40 -6.76 17.07 11.72
C GLY A 40 -5.83 16.21 10.87
N GLY A 41 -6.33 15.57 9.81
CA GLY A 41 -5.55 14.80 8.86
C GLY A 41 -4.90 15.65 7.76
N VAL A 42 -4.00 15.02 7.00
CA VAL A 42 -3.36 15.61 5.82
C VAL A 42 -3.51 14.68 4.63
N LEU A 43 -3.64 15.27 3.44
CA LEU A 43 -3.58 14.55 2.17
C LEU A 43 -2.20 14.77 1.55
N VAL A 44 -1.48 13.69 1.26
CA VAL A 44 -0.13 13.73 0.71
C VAL A 44 -0.11 13.06 -0.66
N LYS A 45 0.49 13.73 -1.66
CA LYS A 45 0.77 13.12 -2.96
C LYS A 45 2.12 12.42 -2.88
N THR A 46 2.13 11.10 -2.73
CA THR A 46 3.37 10.31 -2.69
C THR A 46 4.19 10.51 -3.96
N LEU A 47 5.45 10.93 -3.81
CA LEU A 47 6.42 11.12 -4.89
C LEU A 47 7.42 9.96 -4.98
N ALA A 48 7.77 9.38 -3.84
CA ALA A 48 8.66 8.22 -3.75
C ALA A 48 8.27 7.30 -2.60
N ILE A 49 8.57 6.01 -2.76
CA ILE A 49 8.38 4.98 -1.74
C ILE A 49 9.69 4.24 -1.49
N SER A 50 9.90 3.79 -0.25
CA SER A 50 10.98 2.88 0.10
C SER A 50 10.60 1.45 -0.28
N LEU A 51 11.57 0.70 -0.79
CA LEU A 51 11.45 -0.75 -1.01
C LEU A 51 12.42 -1.45 -0.07
N ASP A 52 11.90 -1.96 1.04
CA ASP A 52 12.69 -2.50 2.13
C ASP A 52 12.60 -4.03 2.20
N PRO A 53 13.69 -4.75 2.54
CA PRO A 53 13.64 -6.20 2.77
C PRO A 53 12.57 -6.62 3.81
N ALA A 54 12.27 -5.74 4.78
CA ALA A 54 11.23 -5.95 5.79
C ALA A 54 9.83 -6.18 5.19
N MET A 55 9.54 -5.61 4.01
CA MET A 55 8.28 -5.81 3.28
C MET A 55 8.02 -7.30 3.01
N ARG A 56 9.06 -8.10 2.80
CA ARG A 56 8.92 -9.55 2.62
C ARG A 56 8.32 -10.23 3.85
N GLY A 57 8.70 -9.77 5.04
CA GLY A 57 8.16 -10.25 6.31
C GLY A 57 6.71 -9.80 6.52
N TRP A 58 6.37 -8.57 6.13
CA TRP A 58 5.02 -8.04 6.28
C TRP A 58 3.99 -8.76 5.39
N MET A 59 4.43 -9.36 4.28
CA MET A 59 3.57 -10.20 3.44
C MET A 59 3.26 -11.57 4.03
N ASN A 60 4.00 -12.04 5.04
CA ASN A 60 3.79 -13.36 5.63
C ASN A 60 2.70 -13.32 6.70
N ASP A 61 1.84 -14.33 6.72
CA ASP A 61 0.83 -14.50 7.75
C ASP A 61 1.42 -15.23 8.96
N GLY A 62 2.28 -14.52 9.71
CA GLY A 62 3.01 -15.07 10.85
C GLY A 62 3.41 -13.99 11.85
N LYS A 63 3.98 -14.42 12.99
CA LYS A 63 4.43 -13.50 14.04
C LYS A 63 5.49 -12.55 13.49
N SER A 64 5.25 -11.26 13.66
CA SER A 64 6.14 -10.16 13.32
C SER A 64 5.96 -9.03 14.34
N TYR A 65 6.90 -8.08 14.37
CA TYR A 65 6.81 -6.89 15.21
C TYR A 65 5.71 -5.91 14.75
N ILE A 66 5.21 -6.10 13.53
CA ILE A 66 4.10 -5.35 12.96
C ILE A 66 3.08 -6.33 12.38
N ALA A 67 1.80 -5.95 12.41
CA ALA A 67 0.74 -6.74 11.78
C ALA A 67 1.04 -6.99 10.29
N PRO A 68 0.83 -8.24 9.81
CA PRO A 68 0.91 -8.56 8.39
C PRO A 68 -0.01 -7.68 7.55
N VAL A 69 0.38 -7.42 6.31
CA VAL A 69 -0.52 -6.86 5.29
C VAL A 69 -1.52 -7.96 4.92
N ALA A 70 -2.82 -7.72 5.01
CA ALA A 70 -3.82 -8.74 4.65
C ALA A 70 -3.94 -8.92 3.13
N ILE A 71 -4.55 -10.03 2.69
CA ILE A 71 -4.89 -10.20 1.28
C ILE A 71 -5.95 -9.18 0.89
N GLY A 72 -5.74 -8.48 -0.22
CA GLY A 72 -6.56 -7.37 -0.70
C GLY A 72 -6.19 -6.01 -0.12
N GLU A 73 -5.27 -5.92 0.86
CA GLU A 73 -4.81 -4.64 1.40
C GLU A 73 -3.73 -4.00 0.52
N VAL A 74 -3.66 -2.66 0.58
CA VAL A 74 -2.59 -1.88 -0.05
C VAL A 74 -1.27 -2.22 0.63
N MET A 75 -0.25 -2.50 -0.16
CA MET A 75 1.07 -2.83 0.34
C MET A 75 1.66 -1.65 1.11
N ARG A 76 2.01 -1.90 2.38
CA ARG A 76 2.64 -0.89 3.24
C ARG A 76 4.06 -0.57 2.75
N ALA A 77 4.39 0.71 2.70
CA ALA A 77 5.73 1.24 2.43
C ALA A 77 5.92 2.56 3.17
N GLY A 78 7.17 2.90 3.49
CA GLY A 78 7.54 4.28 3.80
C GLY A 78 7.58 5.12 2.53
N GLY A 79 7.36 6.43 2.61
CA GLY A 79 7.40 7.30 1.43
C GLY A 79 7.47 8.78 1.79
N ILE A 80 7.72 9.61 0.77
CA ILE A 80 7.74 11.08 0.86
C ILE A 80 6.84 11.70 -0.20
N GLY A 81 6.33 12.90 0.07
CA GLY A 81 5.47 13.68 -0.81
C GLY A 81 5.09 15.03 -0.22
#